data_AF-A0A3D4GTL9-F1
#
_entry.id   AF-A0A3D4GTL9-F1
#
_cell.length_a   1.000
_cell.length_b   1.000
_cell.length_c   1.000
_cell.angle_alpha   90.00
_cell.angle_beta   90.00
_cell.angle_gamma   90.00
#
_symmetry.space_group_name_H-M   'P 1'
#
loop_
_entity.id
_entity.type
_entity.pdbx_description
1 polymer ?
#
loop_
_entity_poly.entity_id
_entity_poly.type
_entity_poly.pdbx_seq_one_letter_code
_entity_poly.pdbx_strand_id
1 'polypeptide(L)'
;MKKLRPNELTLKVTTPMSPPAWAVLERELIRAQNRACDAFFERYFDEQGYLKCLPRWGGNDGSDDAIENLTGWPILHAVGGDDAILDMYKLGWEGHLQQYTEAKTAEVPLAKDGMIYKEFPASLDWFHHGESMTVFNLQGLSDPYDLAFQQRARRYAGMYMDEDPQAKNYDPEHKIIRSLFTGSRGPLLRKATALDWAGDPIEVAGRFDPAHGERNFEEMLAHFEEYTDVVGDHPINLSATTLVLNAFLLEGEERYKSWLLEYVDAWAERAASNNGIL
;
A
#
# COMPACT_ATOMS: atom_id res chain seq x y z
N MET A 1 -31.42 6.98 -17.44
CA MET A 1 -31.17 5.69 -16.75
C MET A 1 -31.64 5.82 -15.31
N LYS A 2 -32.53 4.94 -14.84
CA LYS A 2 -32.95 4.89 -13.42
C LYS A 2 -31.74 4.41 -12.60
N LYS A 3 -31.21 5.26 -11.71
CA LYS A 3 -30.22 4.85 -10.71
C LYS A 3 -30.85 3.77 -9.83
N LEU A 4 -30.28 2.57 -9.84
CA LEU A 4 -30.60 1.54 -8.85
C LEU A 4 -30.21 2.11 -7.47
N ARG A 5 -31.17 2.20 -6.56
CA ARG A 5 -30.90 2.55 -5.15
C ARG A 5 -30.48 1.25 -4.43
N PRO A 6 -29.56 1.28 -3.45
CA PRO A 6 -29.06 0.09 -2.72
C PRO A 6 -30.08 -0.68 -1.86
N ASN A 7 -31.38 -0.52 -2.10
CA ASN A 7 -32.41 -1.24 -1.38
C ASN A 7 -32.98 -2.36 -2.27
N GLU A 8 -32.93 -3.59 -1.75
CA GLU A 8 -33.82 -4.73 -2.06
C GLU A 8 -33.45 -5.69 -3.21
N LEU A 9 -32.19 -6.10 -3.35
CA LEU A 9 -31.93 -7.43 -3.94
C LEU A 9 -31.79 -8.47 -2.82
N THR A 10 -32.91 -8.83 -2.19
CA THR A 10 -32.92 -9.88 -1.17
C THR A 10 -32.94 -11.25 -1.84
N LEU A 11 -31.79 -11.90 -1.92
CA LEU A 11 -31.70 -13.31 -2.29
C LEU A 11 -32.19 -14.18 -1.14
N LYS A 12 -33.37 -14.79 -1.30
CA LYS A 12 -33.93 -15.72 -0.32
C LYS A 12 -33.64 -17.16 -0.74
N VAL A 13 -32.69 -17.81 -0.06
CA VAL A 13 -32.41 -19.24 -0.22
C VAL A 13 -33.45 -20.01 0.60
N THR A 14 -34.41 -20.65 -0.07
CA THR A 14 -35.53 -21.35 0.60
C THR A 14 -35.45 -22.88 0.55
N THR A 15 -34.49 -23.43 -0.18
CA THR A 15 -34.37 -24.87 -0.40
C THR A 15 -33.02 -25.34 0.16
N PRO A 16 -33.00 -26.23 1.16
CA PRO A 16 -31.75 -26.80 1.64
C PRO A 16 -31.12 -27.70 0.57
N MET A 17 -29.79 -27.72 0.52
CA MET A 17 -29.03 -28.66 -0.30
C MET A 17 -27.86 -29.23 0.52
N SER A 18 -27.39 -30.43 0.17
CA SER A 18 -26.13 -30.92 0.71
C SER A 18 -24.98 -30.06 0.15
N PRO A 19 -23.96 -29.71 0.96
CA PRO A 19 -22.84 -28.92 0.47
C PRO A 19 -22.13 -29.70 -0.66
N PRO A 20 -21.89 -29.07 -1.82
CA PRO A 20 -21.17 -29.72 -2.90
C PRO A 20 -19.71 -29.99 -2.49
N ALA A 21 -19.09 -31.00 -3.09
CA ALA A 21 -17.74 -31.43 -2.72
C ALA A 21 -16.71 -30.28 -2.77
N TRP A 22 -16.80 -29.39 -3.76
CA TRP A 22 -15.89 -28.25 -3.88
C TRP A 22 -15.98 -27.30 -2.68
N ALA A 23 -17.17 -27.06 -2.12
CA ALA A 23 -17.36 -26.14 -0.99
C ALA A 23 -16.76 -26.73 0.30
N VAL A 24 -16.83 -28.06 0.45
CA VAL A 24 -16.18 -28.76 1.58
C VAL A 24 -14.65 -28.65 1.45
N LEU A 25 -14.11 -28.86 0.24
CA LEU A 25 -12.67 -28.74 -0.02
C LEU A 25 -12.16 -27.30 0.16
N GLU A 26 -12.91 -26.31 -0.29
CA GLU A 26 -12.59 -24.89 -0.10
C GLU A 26 -12.54 -24.54 1.40
N ARG A 27 -13.47 -25.05 2.21
CA ARG A 27 -13.39 -24.86 3.67
C ARG A 27 -12.19 -25.54 4.31
N GLU A 28 -11.78 -26.71 3.84
CA GLU A 28 -10.54 -27.34 4.32
C GLU A 28 -9.30 -26.57 3.88
N LEU A 29 -9.29 -25.98 2.68
CA LEU A 29 -8.22 -25.09 2.22
C LEU A 29 -8.10 -23.86 3.11
N ILE A 30 -9.21 -23.17 3.39
CA ILE A 30 -9.22 -22.00 4.29
C ILE A 30 -8.73 -22.38 5.69
N ARG A 31 -9.17 -23.53 6.23
CA ARG A 31 -8.68 -24.03 7.53
C ARG A 31 -7.18 -24.33 7.51
N ALA A 32 -6.65 -24.86 6.40
CA ALA A 32 -5.23 -25.11 6.25
C ALA A 32 -4.42 -23.80 6.18
N GLN A 33 -4.92 -22.80 5.47
CA GLN A 33 -4.32 -21.47 5.41
C GLN A 33 -4.32 -20.80 6.78
N ASN A 34 -5.43 -20.86 7.54
CA ASN A 34 -5.47 -20.29 8.90
C ASN A 34 -4.36 -20.85 9.79
N ARG A 35 -4.20 -22.18 9.84
CA ARG A 35 -3.13 -22.82 10.63
C ARG A 35 -1.73 -22.40 10.18
N ALA A 36 -1.54 -22.14 8.89
CA ALA A 36 -0.27 -21.67 8.36
C ALA A 36 -0.01 -20.21 8.76
N CYS A 37 -1.03 -19.35 8.72
CA CYS A 37 -0.97 -17.97 9.19
C CYS A 37 -0.62 -17.91 10.68
N ASP A 38 -1.27 -18.71 11.54
CA ASP A 38 -0.96 -18.78 12.98
C ASP A 38 0.52 -19.10 13.22
N ALA A 39 1.01 -20.19 12.61
CA ALA A 39 2.40 -20.63 12.76
C ALA A 39 3.40 -19.61 12.20
N PHE A 40 3.05 -18.94 11.10
CA PHE A 40 3.86 -17.90 10.50
C PHE A 40 3.94 -16.67 11.40
N PHE A 41 2.80 -16.18 11.90
CA PHE A 41 2.74 -15.00 12.76
C PHE A 41 3.53 -15.21 14.04
N GLU A 42 3.31 -16.33 14.73
CA GLU A 42 4.04 -16.69 15.95
C GLU A 42 5.57 -16.72 15.73
N ARG A 43 5.99 -17.23 14.57
CA ARG A 43 7.40 -17.36 14.24
C ARG A 43 8.05 -16.01 13.94
N TYR A 44 7.42 -15.20 13.10
CA TYR A 44 8.04 -14.06 12.43
C TYR A 44 7.61 -12.70 12.96
N PHE A 45 6.56 -12.61 13.77
CA PHE A 45 6.14 -11.37 14.43
C PHE A 45 6.35 -11.48 15.94
N ASP A 46 6.66 -10.35 16.59
CA ASP A 46 6.70 -10.28 18.06
C ASP A 46 5.37 -9.80 18.65
N GLU A 47 5.33 -9.63 19.97
CA GLU A 47 4.12 -9.24 20.70
C GLU A 47 3.67 -7.79 20.39
N GLN A 48 4.56 -6.95 19.84
CA GLN A 48 4.22 -5.61 19.35
C GLN A 48 3.70 -5.63 17.91
N GLY A 49 3.74 -6.79 17.23
CA GLY A 49 3.42 -6.91 15.81
C GLY A 49 4.58 -6.47 14.91
N TYR A 50 5.80 -6.35 15.42
CA TYR A 50 6.96 -6.03 14.58
C TYR A 50 7.37 -7.29 13.82
N LEU A 51 7.71 -7.12 12.54
CA LEU A 51 8.34 -8.18 11.78
C LEU A 51 9.77 -8.37 12.32
N LYS A 52 10.14 -9.63 12.60
CA LYS A 52 11.48 -10.03 13.04
C LYS A 52 12.47 -10.03 11.88
N CYS A 53 12.65 -8.87 11.26
CA CYS A 53 13.62 -8.60 10.19
C CYS A 53 14.58 -7.47 10.59
N LEU A 54 15.48 -7.12 9.69
CA LEU A 54 16.21 -5.85 9.78
C LEU A 54 15.38 -4.78 9.06
N PRO A 55 14.83 -3.76 9.74
CA PRO A 55 14.09 -2.69 9.08
C PRO A 55 15.01 -1.88 8.17
N ARG A 56 14.54 -1.62 6.97
CA ARG A 56 15.34 -1.10 5.86
C ARG A 56 14.54 -0.12 5.03
N TRP A 57 15.27 0.75 4.33
CA TRP A 57 14.72 1.68 3.37
C TRP A 57 15.22 1.30 2.00
N GLY A 58 14.35 1.37 1.01
CA GLY A 58 14.71 1.31 -0.39
C GLY A 58 13.63 0.59 -1.20
N GLY A 59 13.81 0.53 -2.51
CA GLY A 59 12.92 -0.23 -3.40
C GLY A 59 13.21 -1.73 -3.47
N ASN A 60 14.28 -2.22 -2.84
CA ASN A 60 14.63 -3.65 -2.85
C ASN A 60 14.32 -4.38 -1.53
N ASP A 61 14.23 -3.63 -0.42
CA ASP A 61 14.15 -4.19 0.93
C ASP A 61 13.39 -3.25 1.90
N GLY A 62 12.41 -2.52 1.37
CA GLY A 62 11.78 -1.38 2.03
C GLY A 62 10.76 -1.71 3.13
N SER A 63 9.94 -0.71 3.46
CA SER A 63 8.82 -0.88 4.38
C SER A 63 7.69 -1.72 3.77
N ASP A 64 7.49 -1.52 2.49
CA ASP A 64 6.58 -2.24 1.60
C ASP A 64 6.82 -3.76 1.63
N ASP A 65 8.03 -4.22 1.33
CA ASP A 65 8.40 -5.65 1.39
C ASP A 65 8.07 -6.31 2.74
N ALA A 66 8.26 -5.58 3.84
CA ALA A 66 8.02 -6.14 5.17
C ALA A 66 6.54 -6.42 5.41
N ILE A 67 5.66 -5.46 5.12
CA ILE A 67 4.23 -5.63 5.37
C ILE A 67 3.58 -6.61 4.37
N GLU A 68 4.20 -6.80 3.21
CA GLU A 68 3.76 -7.78 2.20
C GLU A 68 3.75 -9.23 2.69
N ASN A 69 4.45 -9.56 3.78
CA ASN A 69 4.34 -10.86 4.42
C ASN A 69 2.90 -11.19 4.87
N LEU A 70 2.04 -10.18 4.98
CA LEU A 70 0.63 -10.29 5.32
C LEU A 70 -0.29 -10.08 4.10
N THR A 71 0.28 -9.99 2.89
CA THR A 71 -0.49 -9.89 1.63
C THR A 71 -1.44 -11.07 1.51
N GLY A 72 -2.71 -10.77 1.22
CA GLY A 72 -3.78 -11.75 1.07
C GLY A 72 -4.49 -12.16 2.38
N TRP A 73 -3.99 -11.77 3.55
CA TRP A 73 -4.66 -12.06 4.83
C TRP A 73 -6.03 -11.37 4.95
N PRO A 74 -6.19 -10.08 4.53
CA PRO A 74 -7.51 -9.46 4.49
C PRO A 74 -8.50 -10.21 3.58
N ILE A 75 -8.01 -10.76 2.45
CA ILE A 75 -8.83 -11.54 1.52
C ILE A 75 -9.23 -12.87 2.17
N LEU A 76 -8.27 -13.57 2.79
CA LEU A 76 -8.53 -14.84 3.47
C LEU A 76 -9.62 -14.67 4.54
N HIS A 77 -9.52 -13.63 5.36
CA HIS A 77 -10.57 -13.31 6.33
C HIS A 77 -11.90 -12.99 5.63
N ALA A 78 -11.92 -12.13 4.60
CA ALA A 78 -13.12 -11.74 3.88
C ALA A 78 -13.87 -12.92 3.23
N VAL A 79 -13.18 -13.99 2.82
CA VAL A 79 -13.79 -15.22 2.28
C VAL A 79 -14.16 -16.25 3.35
N GLY A 80 -14.08 -15.87 4.63
CA GLY A 80 -14.49 -16.67 5.78
C GLY A 80 -13.35 -17.36 6.52
N GLY A 81 -12.14 -16.80 6.49
CA GLY A 81 -11.07 -17.13 7.43
C GLY A 81 -11.50 -16.92 8.89
N ASP A 82 -10.67 -17.32 9.85
CA ASP A 82 -10.97 -17.12 11.28
C ASP A 82 -10.81 -15.64 11.65
N ASP A 83 -11.57 -15.13 12.61
CA ASP A 83 -11.45 -13.75 13.12
C ASP A 83 -10.03 -13.50 13.68
N ALA A 84 -9.34 -14.55 14.14
CA ALA A 84 -7.94 -14.47 14.53
C ALA A 84 -7.02 -13.95 13.39
N ILE A 85 -7.36 -14.19 12.12
CA ILE A 85 -6.62 -13.64 10.97
C ILE A 85 -6.72 -12.12 10.96
N LEU A 86 -7.93 -11.58 11.19
CA LEU A 86 -8.17 -10.14 11.29
C LEU A 86 -7.35 -9.53 12.44
N ASP A 87 -7.39 -10.15 13.62
CA ASP A 87 -6.66 -9.69 14.78
C ASP A 87 -5.14 -9.67 14.52
N MET A 88 -4.60 -10.75 13.93
CA MET A 88 -3.17 -10.85 13.64
C MET A 88 -2.71 -9.82 12.61
N TYR A 89 -3.40 -9.66 11.47
CA TYR A 89 -2.92 -8.70 10.47
C TYR A 89 -3.11 -7.25 10.93
N LYS A 90 -4.13 -6.94 11.75
CA LYS A 90 -4.27 -5.61 12.37
C LYS A 90 -3.12 -5.35 13.33
N LEU A 91 -2.74 -6.33 14.17
CA LEU A 91 -1.55 -6.23 15.02
C LEU A 91 -0.28 -6.02 14.20
N GLY A 92 -0.09 -6.80 13.14
CA GLY A 92 1.04 -6.64 12.21
C GLY A 92 1.06 -5.27 11.51
N TRP A 93 -0.11 -4.74 11.15
CA TRP A 93 -0.24 -3.40 10.56
C TRP A 93 0.16 -2.29 11.55
N GLU A 94 -0.37 -2.32 12.78
CA GLU A 94 0.02 -1.35 13.81
C GLU A 94 1.51 -1.44 14.15
N GLY A 95 2.03 -2.66 14.29
CA GLY A 95 3.44 -2.92 14.52
C GLY A 95 4.31 -2.41 13.38
N HIS A 96 3.91 -2.63 12.12
CA HIS A 96 4.60 -2.11 10.95
C HIS A 96 4.67 -0.58 10.93
N LEU A 97 3.53 0.09 11.17
CA LEU A 97 3.48 1.55 11.25
C LEU A 97 4.44 2.08 12.31
N GLN A 98 4.48 1.46 13.48
CA GLN A 98 5.36 1.88 14.57
C GLN A 98 6.84 1.56 14.28
N GLN A 99 7.14 0.32 13.88
CA GLN A 99 8.50 -0.16 13.57
C GLN A 99 9.18 0.73 12.53
N TYR A 100 8.46 1.09 11.46
CA TYR A 100 9.01 1.91 10.38
C TYR A 100 8.90 3.42 10.64
N THR A 101 8.13 3.85 11.64
CA THR A 101 8.25 5.21 12.20
C THR A 101 9.55 5.34 13.01
N GLU A 102 9.93 4.29 13.74
CA GLU A 102 11.15 4.24 14.55
C GLU A 102 12.41 4.02 13.70
N ALA A 103 12.30 3.24 12.63
CA ALA A 103 13.39 2.97 11.68
C ALA A 103 13.77 4.24 10.90
N LYS A 104 15.07 4.54 10.86
CA LYS A 104 15.63 5.76 10.29
C LYS A 104 16.85 5.46 9.47
N THR A 105 17.03 6.21 8.40
CA THR A 105 18.26 6.22 7.61
C THR A 105 19.27 7.20 8.17
N ALA A 106 20.55 6.91 7.98
CA ALA A 106 21.68 7.77 8.27
C ALA A 106 22.11 8.59 7.06
N GLU A 107 22.12 7.99 5.86
CA GLU A 107 22.65 8.61 4.64
C GLU A 107 21.54 9.14 3.73
N VAL A 108 20.36 8.51 3.72
CA VAL A 108 19.22 8.97 2.91
C VAL A 108 18.40 10.04 3.64
N PRO A 109 18.33 11.30 3.16
CA PRO A 109 17.60 12.35 3.87
C PRO A 109 16.08 12.13 3.94
N LEU A 110 15.51 11.34 3.02
CA LEU A 110 14.06 11.12 2.89
C LEU A 110 13.45 10.40 4.11
N ALA A 111 14.22 9.53 4.77
CA ALA A 111 13.78 8.72 5.91
C ALA A 111 14.58 8.95 7.21
N LYS A 112 15.38 10.02 7.28
CA LYS A 112 16.19 10.35 8.47
C LYS A 112 15.35 10.55 9.74
N ASP A 113 14.09 10.94 9.56
CA ASP A 113 13.13 11.25 10.62
C ASP A 113 12.01 10.20 10.70
N GLY A 114 12.25 8.99 10.20
CA GLY A 114 11.30 7.87 10.12
C GLY A 114 10.95 7.54 8.67
N MET A 115 10.94 6.25 8.33
CA MET A 115 10.52 5.75 7.00
C MET A 115 9.01 5.87 6.81
N ILE A 116 8.24 5.77 7.90
CA ILE A 116 6.82 6.10 7.97
C ILE A 116 6.62 7.40 8.75
N TYR A 117 5.72 8.25 8.25
CA TYR A 117 5.35 9.50 8.89
C TYR A 117 3.86 9.77 8.67
N LYS A 118 3.14 10.24 9.71
CA LYS A 118 1.66 10.33 9.70
C LYS A 118 0.98 9.01 9.30
N GLU A 119 1.59 7.89 9.69
CA GLU A 119 1.16 6.52 9.38
C GLU A 119 1.17 6.19 7.87
N PHE A 120 1.88 6.94 7.03
CA PHE A 120 2.02 6.65 5.60
C PHE A 120 3.50 6.75 5.21
N PRO A 121 3.99 6.00 4.20
CA PRO A 121 5.37 6.09 3.74
C PRO A 121 5.83 7.53 3.53
N ALA A 122 7.03 7.86 4.01
CA ALA A 122 7.56 9.23 4.00
C ALA A 122 7.76 9.75 2.57
N SER A 123 8.32 8.91 1.69
CA SER A 123 8.54 9.15 0.27
C SER A 123 8.84 7.81 -0.40
N LEU A 124 8.41 7.59 -1.65
CA LEU A 124 8.92 6.64 -2.65
C LEU A 124 7.96 6.71 -3.85
N ASP A 125 8.04 5.78 -4.80
CA ASP A 125 7.07 5.68 -5.88
C ASP A 125 5.77 4.92 -5.50
N TRP A 126 4.80 4.97 -6.41
CA TRP A 126 3.51 4.29 -6.25
C TRP A 126 3.53 2.79 -6.55
N PHE A 127 4.63 2.23 -7.06
CA PHE A 127 4.81 0.78 -7.14
C PHE A 127 4.86 0.22 -5.71
N HIS A 128 5.86 0.69 -4.96
CA HIS A 128 6.17 0.23 -3.61
C HIS A 128 5.12 0.71 -2.60
N HIS A 129 4.57 1.93 -2.76
CA HIS A 129 3.41 2.31 -1.93
C HIS A 129 2.23 1.38 -2.19
N GLY A 130 1.97 1.02 -3.44
CA GLY A 130 0.87 0.12 -3.81
C GLY A 130 1.02 -1.26 -3.14
N GLU A 131 2.22 -1.81 -3.17
CA GLU A 131 2.64 -3.03 -2.49
C GLU A 131 2.33 -2.99 -0.99
N SER A 132 2.85 -1.98 -0.29
CA SER A 132 2.60 -1.79 1.15
C SER A 132 1.10 -1.67 1.49
N MET A 133 0.32 -1.02 0.62
CA MET A 133 -1.07 -0.70 0.87
C MET A 133 -2.02 -1.87 0.58
N THR A 134 -1.55 -2.99 0.02
CA THR A 134 -2.41 -4.16 -0.26
C THR A 134 -3.12 -4.69 0.99
N VAL A 135 -2.43 -4.70 2.14
CA VAL A 135 -2.98 -5.14 3.42
C VAL A 135 -4.03 -4.14 3.93
N PHE A 136 -3.68 -2.85 3.96
CA PHE A 136 -4.57 -1.79 4.43
C PHE A 136 -5.81 -1.63 3.56
N ASN A 137 -5.64 -1.56 2.24
CA ASN A 137 -6.70 -1.20 1.31
C ASN A 137 -7.87 -2.19 1.30
N LEU A 138 -7.65 -3.43 1.75
CA LEU A 138 -8.64 -4.49 1.78
C LEU A 138 -9.28 -4.71 3.15
N GLN A 139 -8.81 -4.02 4.21
CA GLN A 139 -9.35 -4.17 5.56
C GLN A 139 -10.86 -3.87 5.62
N GLY A 140 -11.36 -2.92 4.81
CA GLY A 140 -12.78 -2.58 4.74
C GLY A 140 -13.71 -3.72 4.31
N LEU A 141 -13.19 -4.78 3.69
CA LEU A 141 -13.98 -5.99 3.38
C LEU A 141 -14.32 -6.80 4.64
N SER A 142 -13.53 -6.61 5.70
CA SER A 142 -13.58 -7.37 6.94
C SER A 142 -14.12 -6.55 8.11
N ASP A 143 -13.63 -5.32 8.25
CA ASP A 143 -13.92 -4.43 9.38
C ASP A 143 -14.08 -2.97 8.92
N PRO A 144 -15.15 -2.65 8.17
CA PRO A 144 -15.37 -1.30 7.62
C PRO A 144 -15.69 -0.24 8.68
N TYR A 145 -15.98 -0.66 9.92
CA TYR A 145 -16.37 0.23 11.02
C TYR A 145 -15.21 0.57 11.96
N ASP A 146 -14.02 0.03 11.71
CA ASP A 146 -12.82 0.37 12.46
C ASP A 146 -12.49 1.86 12.35
N LEU A 147 -12.44 2.53 13.51
CA LEU A 147 -12.25 3.98 13.58
C LEU A 147 -10.87 4.40 13.08
N ALA A 148 -9.82 3.63 13.38
CA ALA A 148 -8.45 3.95 12.97
C ALA A 148 -8.31 3.82 11.45
N PHE A 149 -8.87 2.76 10.87
CA PHE A 149 -8.97 2.55 9.42
C PHE A 149 -9.67 3.71 8.72
N GLN A 150 -10.86 4.11 9.20
CA GLN A 150 -11.60 5.23 8.62
C GLN A 150 -10.82 6.56 8.71
N GLN A 151 -10.14 6.82 9.84
CA GLN A 151 -9.31 8.02 10.00
C GLN A 151 -8.11 8.01 9.06
N ARG A 152 -7.45 6.86 8.91
CA ARG A 152 -6.33 6.67 7.98
C ARG A 152 -6.77 6.86 6.53
N ALA A 153 -7.86 6.23 6.11
CA ALA A 153 -8.38 6.34 4.74
C ALA A 153 -8.63 7.81 4.36
N ARG A 154 -9.29 8.59 5.24
CA ARG A 154 -9.50 10.03 5.03
C ARG A 154 -8.17 10.79 4.96
N ARG A 155 -7.24 10.53 5.88
CA ARG A 155 -5.96 11.25 5.93
C ARG A 155 -5.09 10.94 4.72
N TYR A 156 -4.99 9.69 4.31
CA TYR A 156 -4.21 9.28 3.14
C TYR A 156 -4.80 9.87 1.86
N ALA A 157 -6.13 9.86 1.69
CA ALA A 157 -6.79 10.58 0.59
C ALA A 157 -6.43 12.08 0.60
N GLY A 158 -6.48 12.72 1.77
CA GLY A 158 -6.13 14.14 1.93
C GLY A 158 -4.69 14.49 1.54
N MET A 159 -3.74 13.56 1.66
CA MET A 159 -2.35 13.74 1.19
C MET A 159 -2.24 13.84 -0.34
N TYR A 160 -3.24 13.38 -1.09
CA TYR A 160 -3.28 13.41 -2.55
C TYR A 160 -4.38 14.29 -3.11
N MET A 161 -5.23 14.88 -2.27
CA MET A 161 -6.31 15.78 -2.69
C MET A 161 -5.99 17.27 -2.43
N ASP A 162 -4.72 17.60 -2.20
CA ASP A 162 -4.25 18.95 -1.78
C ASP A 162 -4.83 19.43 -0.44
N GLU A 163 -5.36 18.52 0.39
CA GLU A 163 -5.96 18.85 1.69
C GLU A 163 -4.92 18.91 2.83
N ASP A 164 -3.85 18.10 2.75
CA ASP A 164 -2.77 18.16 3.73
C ASP A 164 -1.86 19.39 3.49
N PRO A 165 -1.57 20.21 4.52
CA PRO A 165 -0.75 21.42 4.36
C PRO A 165 0.73 21.12 4.10
N GLN A 166 1.21 19.94 4.45
CA GLN A 166 2.61 19.52 4.29
C GLN A 166 2.79 18.60 3.07
N ALA A 167 1.93 17.59 2.92
CA ALA A 167 1.99 16.63 1.83
C ALA A 167 1.36 17.20 0.56
N LYS A 168 2.05 18.16 -0.06
CA LYS A 168 1.61 18.83 -1.30
C LYS A 168 1.89 17.99 -2.54
N ASN A 169 1.39 16.75 -2.55
CA ASN A 169 1.62 15.78 -3.63
C ASN A 169 0.84 16.12 -4.91
N TYR A 170 -0.35 16.71 -4.79
CA TYR A 170 -1.22 17.02 -5.93
C TYR A 170 -1.23 18.52 -6.25
N ASP A 171 -1.24 18.83 -7.54
CA ASP A 171 -1.47 20.16 -8.08
C ASP A 171 -2.87 20.21 -8.71
N PRO A 172 -3.84 20.93 -8.11
CA PRO A 172 -5.21 20.99 -8.61
C PRO A 172 -5.36 21.84 -9.88
N GLU A 173 -4.41 22.72 -10.20
CA GLU A 173 -4.46 23.54 -11.42
C GLU A 173 -4.14 22.68 -12.65
N HIS A 174 -3.08 21.89 -12.56
CA HIS A 174 -2.60 21.04 -13.65
C HIS A 174 -3.14 19.60 -13.59
N LYS A 175 -3.81 19.24 -12.49
CA LYS A 175 -4.37 17.91 -12.22
C LYS A 175 -3.30 16.82 -12.30
N ILE A 176 -2.18 17.07 -11.63
CA ILE A 176 -1.03 16.16 -11.60
C ILE A 176 -0.63 15.81 -10.18
N ILE A 177 -0.14 14.59 -10.01
CA ILE A 177 0.73 14.27 -8.88
C ILE A 177 2.14 14.75 -9.24
N ARG A 178 2.74 15.57 -8.38
CA ARG A 178 3.86 16.47 -8.72
C ARG A 178 5.22 15.77 -8.84
N SER A 179 5.29 14.49 -8.50
CA SER A 179 6.50 13.67 -8.58
C SER A 179 6.12 12.19 -8.65
N LEU A 180 7.01 11.36 -9.20
CA LEU A 180 7.02 9.92 -8.96
C LEU A 180 7.24 9.64 -7.46
N PHE A 181 8.23 10.31 -6.87
CA PHE A 181 8.56 10.18 -5.45
C PHE A 181 7.65 11.07 -4.60
N THR A 182 6.63 10.45 -4.00
CA THR A 182 5.60 11.11 -3.19
C THR A 182 5.38 10.39 -1.88
N GLY A 183 4.67 11.02 -0.94
CA GLY A 183 4.40 10.42 0.36
C GLY A 183 3.85 11.42 1.36
N SER A 184 3.89 11.04 2.64
CA SER A 184 3.40 11.88 3.74
C SER A 184 4.24 13.12 4.00
N ARG A 185 5.46 13.19 3.42
CA ARG A 185 6.33 14.37 3.44
C ARG A 185 6.24 15.23 2.18
N GLY A 186 5.37 14.86 1.23
CA GLY A 186 5.18 15.57 -0.03
C GLY A 186 6.09 15.06 -1.16
N PRO A 187 6.06 15.74 -2.32
CA PRO A 187 6.77 15.32 -3.51
C PRO A 187 8.26 15.65 -3.45
N LEU A 188 9.10 14.78 -4.01
CA LEU A 188 10.53 15.05 -4.21
C LEU A 188 10.73 15.88 -5.49
N LEU A 189 10.98 17.18 -5.33
CA LEU A 189 11.12 18.12 -6.45
C LEU A 189 12.58 18.35 -6.88
N ARG A 190 13.34 17.25 -6.95
CA ARG A 190 14.70 17.19 -7.48
C ARG A 190 14.89 15.84 -8.16
N LYS A 191 15.97 15.69 -8.94
CA LYS A 191 16.38 14.36 -9.39
C LYS A 191 16.63 13.44 -8.20
N ALA A 192 16.13 12.22 -8.28
CA ALA A 192 16.47 11.16 -7.35
C ALA A 192 17.92 10.72 -7.59
N THR A 193 18.55 10.24 -6.53
CA THR A 193 19.85 9.58 -6.58
C THR A 193 19.64 8.08 -6.45
N ALA A 194 20.60 7.27 -6.91
CA ALA A 194 20.58 5.83 -6.67
C ALA A 194 20.44 5.50 -5.17
N LEU A 195 21.01 6.33 -4.29
CA LEU A 195 20.89 6.14 -2.85
C LEU A 195 19.47 6.43 -2.31
N ASP A 196 18.73 7.37 -2.91
CA ASP A 196 17.32 7.60 -2.53
C ASP A 196 16.47 6.33 -2.77
N TRP A 197 16.83 5.52 -3.76
CA TRP A 197 16.21 4.23 -4.06
C TRP A 197 16.79 3.06 -3.27
N ALA A 198 18.11 2.96 -3.14
CA ALA A 198 18.77 1.80 -2.53
C ALA A 198 18.83 1.84 -1.00
N GLY A 199 18.70 3.01 -0.40
CA GLY A 199 18.86 3.18 1.05
C GLY A 199 20.30 3.21 1.53
N ASP A 200 20.47 3.18 2.85
CA ASP A 200 21.81 3.20 3.46
C ASP A 200 22.63 1.95 3.06
N PRO A 201 23.97 2.02 3.04
CA PRO A 201 24.83 0.88 2.73
C PRO A 201 24.60 -0.34 3.63
N ILE A 202 24.62 -1.53 3.02
CA ILE A 202 24.56 -2.81 3.71
C ILE A 202 25.60 -3.80 3.19
N GLU A 203 26.01 -4.73 4.05
CA GLU A 203 26.85 -5.85 3.65
C GLU A 203 25.97 -6.95 3.02
N VAL A 204 26.00 -7.06 1.69
CA VAL A 204 25.23 -8.08 0.95
C VAL A 204 26.02 -9.38 0.80
N ALA A 205 27.28 -9.27 0.36
CA ALA A 205 28.08 -10.40 -0.08
C ALA A 205 28.25 -11.48 0.99
N GLY A 206 27.72 -12.69 0.72
CA GLY A 206 27.83 -13.83 1.63
C GLY A 206 26.98 -13.73 2.88
N ARG A 207 26.09 -12.74 2.98
CA ARG A 207 25.25 -12.49 4.15
C ARG A 207 23.75 -12.69 3.86
N PHE A 208 23.26 -12.18 2.73
CA PHE A 208 21.86 -12.27 2.32
C PHE A 208 21.76 -12.47 0.79
N ASP A 209 20.61 -12.96 0.31
CA ASP A 209 20.25 -12.99 -1.10
C ASP A 209 19.26 -11.84 -1.37
N PRO A 210 19.62 -10.80 -2.15
CA PRO A 210 18.75 -9.65 -2.40
C PRO A 210 17.61 -9.96 -3.40
N ALA A 211 17.51 -11.18 -3.92
CA ALA A 211 16.48 -11.64 -4.87
C ALA A 211 16.41 -10.90 -6.22
N HIS A 212 17.18 -9.83 -6.40
CA HIS A 212 17.29 -9.04 -7.63
C HIS A 212 18.61 -9.29 -8.39
N GLY A 213 19.48 -10.16 -7.84
CA GLY A 213 20.68 -10.68 -8.49
C GLY A 213 21.97 -9.91 -8.21
N GLU A 214 21.90 -8.83 -7.43
CA GLU A 214 23.06 -8.07 -6.99
C GLU A 214 23.91 -8.87 -6.01
N ARG A 215 25.22 -8.67 -6.06
CA ARG A 215 26.20 -9.40 -5.22
C ARG A 215 26.76 -8.55 -4.10
N ASN A 216 26.62 -7.24 -4.20
CA ASN A 216 27.17 -6.23 -3.31
C ASN A 216 26.33 -4.95 -3.41
N PHE A 217 26.58 -3.99 -2.52
CA PHE A 217 25.83 -2.74 -2.47
C PHE A 217 26.10 -1.84 -3.67
N GLU A 218 27.30 -1.90 -4.26
CA GLU A 218 27.62 -1.16 -5.48
C GLU A 218 26.75 -1.57 -6.67
N GLU A 219 26.42 -2.87 -6.79
CA GLU A 219 25.49 -3.37 -7.80
C GLU A 219 24.05 -2.92 -7.52
N MET A 220 23.64 -2.81 -6.25
CA MET A 220 22.33 -2.23 -5.89
C MET A 220 22.26 -0.75 -6.31
N LEU A 221 23.34 0.03 -6.11
CA LEU A 221 23.39 1.42 -6.58
C LEU A 221 23.37 1.50 -8.11
N ALA A 222 24.10 0.62 -8.78
CA ALA A 222 24.14 0.58 -10.25
C ALA A 222 22.77 0.26 -10.86
N HIS A 223 21.94 -0.55 -10.18
CA HIS A 223 20.57 -0.83 -10.60
C HIS A 223 19.75 0.47 -10.77
N PHE A 224 19.92 1.42 -9.84
CA PHE A 224 19.16 2.68 -9.81
C PHE A 224 19.87 3.88 -10.46
N GLU A 225 21.03 3.68 -11.10
CA GLU A 225 21.85 4.76 -11.65
C GLU A 225 21.07 5.65 -12.65
N GLU A 226 20.17 5.04 -13.43
CA GLU A 226 19.38 5.75 -14.44
C GLU A 226 18.00 6.24 -13.93
N TYR A 227 17.60 5.87 -12.71
CA TYR A 227 16.25 6.08 -12.14
C TYR A 227 16.13 7.46 -11.49
N THR A 228 16.57 8.50 -12.20
CA THR A 228 16.81 9.82 -11.59
C THR A 228 15.72 10.86 -11.88
N ASP A 229 14.99 10.71 -12.97
CA ASP A 229 13.98 11.69 -13.38
C ASP A 229 12.62 11.38 -12.76
N VAL A 230 12.35 12.02 -11.61
CA VAL A 230 11.18 11.76 -10.78
C VAL A 230 10.27 12.97 -10.64
N VAL A 231 10.60 14.12 -11.26
CA VAL A 231 9.82 15.35 -11.11
C VAL A 231 8.74 15.41 -12.17
N GLY A 232 7.50 15.67 -11.75
CA GLY A 232 6.33 15.60 -12.62
C GLY A 232 5.54 14.31 -12.42
N ASP A 233 4.41 14.22 -13.11
CA ASP A 233 3.52 13.08 -12.98
C ASP A 233 4.04 11.85 -13.73
N HIS A 234 3.68 10.67 -13.25
CA HIS A 234 4.04 9.40 -13.85
C HIS A 234 2.80 8.48 -13.89
N PRO A 235 2.57 7.68 -14.96
CA PRO A 235 1.37 6.84 -15.06
C PRO A 235 1.15 5.93 -13.85
N ILE A 236 2.22 5.52 -13.18
CA ILE A 236 2.15 4.70 -11.97
C ILE A 236 1.44 5.38 -10.80
N ASN A 237 1.42 6.71 -10.76
CA ASN A 237 0.71 7.49 -9.75
C ASN A 237 -0.82 7.31 -9.84
N LEU A 238 -1.36 6.74 -10.93
CA LEU A 238 -2.77 6.31 -10.99
C LEU A 238 -3.15 5.38 -9.84
N SER A 239 -2.20 4.59 -9.29
CA SER A 239 -2.42 3.76 -8.11
C SER A 239 -2.85 4.56 -6.87
N ALA A 240 -2.53 5.85 -6.79
CA ALA A 240 -2.97 6.74 -5.71
C ALA A 240 -4.49 6.86 -5.59
N THR A 241 -5.21 6.63 -6.69
CA THR A 241 -6.68 6.65 -6.72
C THR A 241 -7.30 5.62 -5.77
N THR A 242 -6.58 4.55 -5.42
CA THR A 242 -7.03 3.55 -4.45
C THR A 242 -7.29 4.14 -3.06
N LEU A 243 -6.49 5.12 -2.62
CA LEU A 243 -6.68 5.81 -1.34
C LEU A 243 -8.01 6.56 -1.31
N VAL A 244 -8.27 7.29 -2.39
CA VAL A 244 -9.49 8.11 -2.55
C VAL A 244 -10.71 7.21 -2.74
N LEU A 245 -10.56 6.08 -3.45
CA LEU A 245 -11.61 5.08 -3.56
C LEU A 245 -11.98 4.49 -2.19
N ASN A 246 -11.01 4.17 -1.34
CA ASN A 246 -11.29 3.67 0.00
C ASN A 246 -12.05 4.67 0.86
N ALA A 247 -11.65 5.95 0.84
CA ALA A 247 -12.40 7.00 1.52
C ALA A 247 -13.84 7.14 0.98
N PHE A 248 -14.02 7.06 -0.35
CA PHE A 248 -15.34 7.05 -0.98
C PHE A 248 -16.21 5.87 -0.56
N LEU A 249 -15.66 4.65 -0.52
CA LEU A 249 -16.43 3.44 -0.17
C LEU A 249 -16.88 3.44 1.29
N LEU A 250 -16.15 4.12 2.17
CA LEU A 250 -16.49 4.23 3.59
C LEU A 250 -17.56 5.30 3.86
N GLU A 251 -17.48 6.46 3.21
CA GLU A 251 -18.31 7.62 3.57
C GLU A 251 -19.34 8.02 2.51
N GLY A 252 -19.12 7.62 1.25
CA GLY A 252 -19.96 7.99 0.12
C GLY A 252 -19.89 9.47 -0.27
N GLU A 253 -18.88 10.21 0.21
CA GLU A 253 -18.75 11.64 -0.09
C GLU A 253 -18.37 11.89 -1.56
N GLU A 254 -19.14 12.73 -2.25
CA GLU A 254 -18.98 12.95 -3.70
C GLU A 254 -17.63 13.60 -4.07
N ARG A 255 -16.95 14.29 -3.12
CA ARG A 255 -15.63 14.89 -3.37
C ARG A 255 -14.57 13.86 -3.74
N TYR A 256 -14.60 12.68 -3.11
CA TYR A 256 -13.64 11.61 -3.38
C TYR A 256 -13.83 11.06 -4.79
N LYS A 257 -15.07 10.74 -5.15
CA LYS A 257 -15.42 10.30 -6.49
C LYS A 257 -15.08 11.33 -7.56
N SER A 258 -15.35 12.61 -7.30
CA SER A 258 -15.09 13.70 -8.24
C SER A 258 -13.59 13.86 -8.49
N TRP A 259 -12.77 13.86 -7.44
CA TRP A 259 -11.31 13.94 -7.58
C TRP A 259 -10.73 12.74 -8.34
N LEU A 260 -11.17 11.52 -8.01
CA LEU A 260 -10.71 10.30 -8.68
C LEU A 260 -11.00 10.34 -10.18
N LEU A 261 -12.24 10.66 -10.56
CA LEU A 261 -12.62 10.74 -11.96
C LEU A 261 -11.87 11.85 -12.69
N GLU A 262 -11.71 13.02 -12.06
CA GLU A 262 -10.94 14.12 -12.65
C GLU A 262 -9.48 13.73 -12.94
N TYR A 263 -8.82 13.06 -11.99
CA TYR A 263 -7.42 12.67 -12.17
C TYR A 263 -7.24 11.59 -13.24
N VAL A 264 -8.13 10.61 -13.28
CA VAL A 264 -8.14 9.55 -14.31
C VAL A 264 -8.46 10.14 -15.70
N ASP A 265 -9.46 11.01 -15.79
CA ASP A 265 -9.84 11.68 -17.04
C ASP A 265 -8.68 12.54 -17.56
N ALA A 266 -7.95 13.24 -16.69
CA ALA A 266 -6.77 14.02 -17.08
C ALA A 266 -5.67 13.15 -17.71
N TRP A 267 -5.42 11.94 -17.17
CA TRP A 267 -4.51 10.98 -17.79
C TRP A 267 -5.03 10.45 -19.14
N ALA A 268 -6.32 10.14 -19.22
CA ALA A 268 -6.94 9.70 -20.48
C ALA A 268 -6.85 10.78 -21.57
N GLU A 269 -7.08 12.05 -21.23
CA GLU A 269 -6.94 13.19 -22.13
C GLU A 269 -5.50 13.40 -22.59
N ARG A 270 -4.51 13.27 -21.70
CA ARG A 270 -3.07 13.33 -22.04
C ARG A 270 -2.70 12.21 -23.00
N ALA A 271 -3.11 10.97 -22.71
CA ALA A 271 -2.89 9.84 -23.60
C ALA A 271 -3.50 10.08 -24.98
N ALA A 272 -4.78 10.51 -25.04
CA ALA A 272 -5.45 10.81 -26.29
C ALA A 272 -4.73 11.90 -27.10
N SER A 273 -4.26 12.95 -26.42
CA SER A 273 -3.48 14.05 -27.03
C SER A 273 -2.10 13.59 -27.52
N ASN A 274 -1.57 12.50 -26.95
CA ASN A 274 -0.29 11.90 -27.27
C ASN A 274 -0.43 10.57 -28.06
N ASN A 275 -1.47 10.45 -28.90
CA ASN A 275 -1.70 9.30 -29.78
C ASN A 275 -1.82 7.94 -29.05
N GLY A 276 -2.36 7.94 -27.83
CA GLY A 276 -2.52 6.77 -26.99
C GLY A 276 -1.29 6.39 -26.18
N ILE A 277 -0.25 7.21 -26.17
CA ILE A 277 0.99 6.98 -25.41
C ILE A 277 0.92 7.73 -24.08
N LEU A 278 1.24 7.01 -23.00
CA LEU A 278 1.42 7.53 -21.64
C LEU A 278 2.90 7.69 -21.33
#